data_AF-A0A5C7A5T5-F1
#
_entry.id   AF-A0A5C7A5T5-F1
#
_cell.length_a   1.000
_cell.length_b   1.000
_cell.length_c   1.000
_cell.angle_alpha   90.00
_cell.angle_beta   90.00
_cell.angle_gamma   90.00
#
_symmetry.space_group_name_H-M   'P 1'
#
loop_
_entity.id
_entity.type
_entity.pdbx_description
1 polymer ?
#
loop_
_entity_poly.entity_id
_entity_poly.type
_entity_poly.pdbx_seq_one_letter_code
_entity_poly.pdbx_strand_id
1 'polypeptide(L)'
;MSLDQYKVFNLIEDVKELKVLLILESPHINEYIHQHPAAGESALELTQFLKSQGYCHDFDNQLPIGCNIKTLHYKSLGILNCSTLPMNKAFYPCVLSVDDLSQVHHLTSIKQDLNQSLNQHLNQNHQQKQYINLAEEVVFKDFANRLTQVLEQSSSDIIIVPCGDTATGFITTFKTIYHQPLMILDSLPHPTESDWTDKINTIRLNNTLNNAIPKQMLP
;
A
#
# COMPACT_ATOMS: atom_id res chain seq x y z
N MET A 1 24.03 -6.12 -11.88
CA MET A 1 23.94 -5.59 -10.50
C MET A 1 22.85 -6.42 -9.82
N SER A 2 22.70 -6.44 -8.49
CA SER A 2 21.47 -7.07 -7.96
C SER A 2 20.35 -6.02 -7.98
N LEU A 3 19.12 -6.42 -8.32
CA LEU A 3 17.95 -5.54 -8.13
C LEU A 3 17.73 -5.16 -6.66
N ASP A 4 18.36 -5.87 -5.70
CA ASP A 4 18.28 -5.59 -4.26
C ASP A 4 18.60 -4.14 -3.90
N GLN A 5 19.49 -3.47 -4.65
CA GLN A 5 19.84 -2.08 -4.41
C GLN A 5 18.66 -1.11 -4.57
N TYR A 6 17.60 -1.52 -5.29
CA TYR A 6 16.42 -0.71 -5.55
C TYR A 6 15.27 -0.96 -4.55
N LYS A 7 15.47 -1.84 -3.57
CA LYS A 7 14.45 -2.16 -2.58
C LYS A 7 14.17 -0.96 -1.67
N VAL A 8 12.88 -0.72 -1.42
CA VAL A 8 12.41 0.16 -0.35
C VAL A 8 11.51 -0.68 0.56
N PHE A 9 11.92 -0.80 1.82
CA PHE A 9 11.22 -1.61 2.82
C PHE A 9 10.05 -0.85 3.46
N ASN A 10 9.24 -1.58 4.21
CA ASN A 10 8.09 -1.04 4.94
C ASN A 10 8.50 0.10 5.89
N LEU A 11 7.57 1.01 6.18
CA LEU A 11 7.73 2.05 7.19
C LEU A 11 6.78 1.78 8.34
N ILE A 12 7.28 1.19 9.42
CA ILE A 12 6.53 0.92 10.65
C ILE A 12 7.49 1.20 11.81
N GLU A 13 7.21 2.23 12.60
CA GLU A 13 8.07 2.65 13.71
C GLU A 13 7.97 1.70 14.91
N ASP A 14 6.75 1.26 15.23
CA ASP A 14 6.49 0.29 16.30
C ASP A 14 5.25 -0.55 15.98
N VAL A 15 5.45 -1.85 15.69
CA VAL A 15 4.36 -2.78 15.38
C VAL A 15 3.38 -2.94 16.54
N LYS A 16 3.81 -2.78 17.80
CA LYS A 16 2.92 -2.98 18.96
C LYS A 16 1.95 -1.81 19.17
N GLU A 17 2.36 -0.62 18.74
CA GLU A 17 1.55 0.61 18.82
C GLU A 17 0.82 0.93 17.51
N LEU A 18 1.00 0.10 16.48
CA LEU A 18 0.41 0.23 15.16
C LEU A 18 -1.11 0.04 15.22
N LYS A 19 -1.85 1.00 14.68
CA LYS A 19 -3.33 0.96 14.62
C LYS A 19 -3.84 0.89 13.19
N VAL A 20 -3.17 1.58 12.26
CA VAL A 20 -3.53 1.62 10.84
C VAL A 20 -2.32 1.28 9.99
N LEU A 21 -2.52 0.41 9.01
CA LEU A 21 -1.52 0.01 8.03
C LEU A 21 -2.01 0.33 6.62
N LEU A 22 -1.36 1.29 5.97
CA LEU A 22 -1.58 1.58 4.56
C LEU A 22 -0.86 0.55 3.71
N ILE A 23 -1.56 -0.03 2.74
CA ILE A 23 -0.99 -0.96 1.76
C ILE A 23 -0.90 -0.25 0.42
N LEU A 24 0.32 -0.06 -0.08
CA LEU A 24 0.57 0.60 -1.36
C LEU A 24 1.10 -0.39 -2.40
N GLU A 25 1.07 -0.02 -3.68
CA GLU A 25 1.51 -0.88 -4.78
C GLU A 25 3.01 -1.23 -4.69
N SER A 26 3.87 -0.26 -5.02
CA SER A 26 5.32 -0.44 -5.07
C SER A 26 6.03 0.91 -4.93
N PRO A 27 7.32 0.94 -4.60
CA PRO A 27 8.06 2.20 -4.48
C PRO A 27 8.20 2.91 -5.83
N HIS A 28 8.20 4.24 -5.81
CA HIS A 28 8.61 5.07 -6.94
C HIS A 28 9.97 5.72 -6.67
N ILE A 29 10.40 6.59 -7.59
CA ILE A 29 11.73 7.20 -7.58
C ILE A 29 11.99 8.02 -6.30
N ASN A 30 10.98 8.71 -5.79
CA ASN A 30 11.11 9.52 -4.58
C ASN A 30 11.27 8.63 -3.35
N GLU A 31 10.54 7.52 -3.25
CA GLU A 31 10.67 6.55 -2.17
C GLU A 31 12.06 5.91 -2.14
N TYR A 32 12.64 5.66 -3.32
CA TYR A 32 14.02 5.20 -3.44
C TYR A 32 15.02 6.28 -3.01
N ILE A 33 14.85 7.53 -3.46
CA ILE A 33 15.75 8.64 -3.08
C ILE A 33 15.72 8.88 -1.57
N HIS A 34 14.53 8.86 -0.96
CA HIS A 34 14.33 9.14 0.47
C HIS A 34 14.48 7.90 1.36
N GLN A 35 14.59 6.70 0.77
CA GLN A 35 14.75 5.43 1.47
C GLN A 35 13.61 5.14 2.46
N HIS A 36 12.38 5.44 2.06
CA HIS A 36 11.14 5.04 2.75
C HIS A 36 9.92 5.18 1.83
N PRO A 37 8.84 4.40 2.04
CA PRO A 37 7.62 4.49 1.24
C PRO A 37 6.90 5.83 1.42
N ALA A 38 6.02 6.15 0.47
CA ALA A 38 5.16 7.33 0.44
C ALA A 38 5.92 8.65 0.67
N ALA A 39 7.03 8.80 -0.06
CA ALA A 39 7.89 9.99 -0.03
C ALA A 39 7.66 10.93 -1.21
N GLY A 40 6.79 10.56 -2.17
CA GLY A 40 6.47 11.37 -3.33
C GLY A 40 5.27 12.32 -3.17
N GLU A 41 5.00 13.09 -4.22
CA GLU A 41 3.90 14.08 -4.26
C GLU A 41 2.51 13.46 -4.03
N SER A 42 2.24 12.28 -4.58
CA SER A 42 0.97 11.59 -4.36
C SER A 42 0.71 11.27 -2.87
N ALA A 43 1.78 11.08 -2.10
CA ALA A 43 1.70 10.87 -0.67
C ALA A 43 1.56 12.19 0.12
N LEU A 44 1.93 13.34 -0.46
CA LEU A 44 1.63 14.66 0.08
C LEU A 44 0.12 14.94 0.01
N GLU A 45 -0.52 14.62 -1.13
CA GLU A 45 -1.97 14.74 -1.27
C GLU A 45 -2.71 13.92 -0.22
N LEU A 46 -2.22 12.71 0.10
CA LEU A 46 -2.79 11.88 1.16
C LEU A 46 -2.64 12.52 2.56
N THR A 47 -1.49 13.12 2.87
CA THR A 47 -1.32 13.91 4.10
C THR A 47 -2.36 15.02 4.19
N GLN A 48 -2.50 15.81 3.12
CA GLN A 48 -3.41 16.94 3.07
C GLN A 48 -4.86 16.49 3.22
N PHE A 49 -5.25 15.39 2.56
CA PHE A 49 -6.56 14.79 2.71
C PHE A 49 -6.83 14.37 4.16
N LEU A 50 -5.95 13.57 4.77
CA LEU A 50 -6.14 13.11 6.15
C LEU A 50 -6.26 14.29 7.13
N LYS A 51 -5.42 15.32 6.98
CA LYS A 51 -5.52 16.54 7.76
C LYS A 51 -6.83 17.30 7.56
N SER A 52 -7.30 17.40 6.30
CA SER A 52 -8.59 18.04 5.99
C SER A 52 -9.79 17.33 6.64
N GLN A 53 -9.66 16.02 6.84
CA GLN A 53 -10.66 15.18 7.50
C GLN A 53 -10.54 15.21 9.04
N GLY A 54 -9.60 15.99 9.58
CA GLY A 54 -9.37 16.08 11.02
C GLY A 54 -8.60 14.89 11.59
N TYR A 55 -7.73 14.24 10.80
CA TYR A 55 -6.78 13.23 11.26
C TYR A 55 -5.35 13.74 11.16
N CYS A 56 -4.39 13.12 11.88
CA CYS A 56 -2.96 13.44 11.79
C CYS A 56 -2.66 14.93 12.00
N HIS A 57 -3.25 15.56 13.02
CA HIS A 57 -3.16 17.00 13.26
C HIS A 57 -1.71 17.50 13.38
N ASP A 58 -0.84 16.69 13.96
CA ASP A 58 0.59 16.99 14.15
C ASP A 58 1.43 16.88 12.88
N PHE A 59 0.89 16.33 11.78
CA PHE A 59 1.65 16.19 10.54
C PHE A 59 1.84 17.55 9.88
N ASP A 60 2.96 17.78 9.23
CA ASP A 60 3.16 18.91 8.33
C ASP A 60 2.40 18.67 7.02
N ASN A 61 1.49 19.59 6.65
CA ASN A 61 0.69 19.47 5.42
C ASN A 61 1.48 19.77 4.13
N GLN A 62 2.75 20.11 4.26
CA GLN A 62 3.71 20.30 3.17
C GLN A 62 4.63 19.09 2.99
N LEU A 63 4.52 18.07 3.85
CA LEU A 63 5.34 16.86 3.77
C LEU A 63 4.52 15.62 3.35
N PRO A 64 5.08 14.74 2.50
CA PRO A 64 4.52 13.42 2.22
C PRO A 64 4.28 12.61 3.49
N ILE A 65 3.28 11.73 3.48
CA ILE A 65 2.87 11.01 4.69
C ILE A 65 3.98 10.13 5.26
N GLY A 66 4.81 9.53 4.39
CA GLY A 66 5.98 8.75 4.82
C GLY A 66 7.05 9.62 5.49
N CYS A 67 7.25 10.85 4.99
CA CYS A 67 8.16 11.81 5.62
C CYS A 67 7.68 12.22 7.01
N ASN A 68 6.38 12.44 7.17
CA ASN A 68 5.78 12.76 8.47
C ASN A 68 5.94 11.62 9.48
N ILE A 69 5.60 10.38 9.09
CA ILE A 69 5.76 9.21 9.96
C ILE A 69 7.21 9.08 10.45
N LYS A 70 8.16 9.20 9.54
CA LYS A 70 9.59 9.08 9.84
C LYS A 70 10.13 10.22 10.70
N THR A 71 9.72 11.46 10.42
CA THR A 71 10.21 12.65 11.13
C THR A 71 9.66 12.73 12.56
N LEU A 72 8.40 12.35 12.75
CA LEU A 72 7.72 12.40 14.04
C LEU A 72 7.84 11.09 14.83
N HIS A 73 8.47 10.06 14.26
CA HIS A 73 8.44 8.69 14.78
C HIS A 73 7.01 8.23 15.11
N TYR A 74 6.09 8.47 14.17
CA TYR A 74 4.67 8.27 14.41
C TYR A 74 4.30 6.78 14.41
N LYS A 75 4.00 6.24 15.58
CA LYS A 75 3.86 4.80 15.78
C LYS A 75 2.52 4.19 15.38
N SER A 76 1.45 4.98 15.41
CA SER A 76 0.09 4.48 15.17
C SER A 76 -0.28 4.30 13.70
N LEU A 77 0.57 4.75 12.76
CA LEU A 77 0.37 4.63 11.32
C LEU A 77 1.62 4.01 10.69
N GLY A 78 1.41 2.98 9.87
CA GLY A 78 2.48 2.30 9.13
C GLY A 78 2.14 2.19 7.65
N ILE A 79 3.17 1.90 6.85
CA ILE A 79 3.05 1.71 5.41
C ILE A 79 3.78 0.41 5.02
N LEU A 80 3.11 -0.41 4.22
CA LEU A 80 3.66 -1.64 3.65
C LEU A 80 3.36 -1.66 2.15
N ASN A 81 4.40 -1.85 1.33
CA ASN A 81 4.21 -2.00 -0.11
C ASN A 81 3.93 -3.46 -0.47
N CYS A 82 3.08 -3.70 -1.49
CA CYS A 82 2.89 -5.01 -2.08
C CYS A 82 4.22 -5.56 -2.60
N SER A 83 4.98 -4.77 -3.35
CA SER A 83 6.36 -5.10 -3.73
C SER A 83 7.36 -4.22 -3.00
N THR A 84 8.49 -4.78 -2.53
CA THR A 84 9.64 -3.98 -2.07
C THR A 84 10.43 -3.39 -3.23
N LEU A 85 10.27 -3.92 -4.43
CA LEU A 85 10.88 -3.44 -5.67
C LEU A 85 9.89 -2.59 -6.48
N PRO A 86 10.33 -1.52 -7.15
CA PRO A 86 9.52 -0.78 -8.10
C PRO A 86 8.97 -1.69 -9.20
N MET A 87 7.66 -1.66 -9.45
CA MET A 87 7.05 -2.50 -10.49
C MET A 87 7.01 -1.82 -11.87
N ASN A 88 7.27 -0.50 -11.92
CA ASN A 88 7.32 0.23 -13.18
C ASN A 88 8.71 0.16 -13.81
N LYS A 89 8.80 -0.41 -15.03
CA LYS A 89 10.04 -0.46 -15.82
C LYS A 89 10.75 0.90 -15.96
N ALA A 90 10.00 2.00 -16.03
CA ALA A 90 10.54 3.35 -16.17
C ALA A 90 11.40 3.82 -14.97
N PHE A 91 11.30 3.14 -13.83
CA PHE A 91 12.16 3.39 -12.67
C PHE A 91 13.62 2.98 -12.93
N TYR A 92 13.83 1.91 -13.70
CA TYR A 92 15.12 1.25 -13.82
C TYR A 92 15.99 1.89 -14.92
N PRO A 93 17.33 1.86 -14.78
CA PRO A 93 18.22 2.37 -15.80
C PRO A 93 18.12 1.56 -17.10
N CYS A 94 18.43 2.18 -18.23
CA CYS A 94 18.39 1.50 -19.54
C CYS A 94 19.42 0.37 -19.67
N VAL A 95 20.50 0.41 -18.88
CA VAL A 95 21.58 -0.58 -18.90
C VAL A 95 21.44 -1.48 -17.69
N LEU A 96 20.81 -2.63 -17.89
CA LEU A 96 20.68 -3.71 -16.92
C LEU A 96 21.36 -4.97 -17.45
N SER A 97 21.71 -5.90 -16.56
CA SER A 97 22.06 -7.26 -16.98
C SER A 97 20.83 -7.94 -17.60
N VAL A 98 21.04 -9.00 -18.39
CA VAL A 98 19.94 -9.77 -19.00
C VAL A 98 18.99 -10.33 -17.92
N ASP A 99 19.56 -10.84 -16.82
CA ASP A 99 18.80 -11.41 -15.70
C ASP A 99 17.99 -10.34 -14.95
N ASP A 100 18.59 -9.18 -14.68
CA ASP A 100 17.89 -8.04 -14.06
C ASP A 100 16.76 -7.53 -14.95
N LEU A 101 17.00 -7.43 -16.26
CA LEU A 101 16.01 -6.99 -17.22
C LEU A 101 14.82 -7.95 -17.28
N SER A 102 15.08 -9.27 -17.25
CA SER A 102 14.03 -10.29 -17.19
C SER A 102 13.17 -10.15 -15.93
N GLN A 103 13.79 -9.92 -14.77
CA GLN A 103 13.07 -9.68 -13.52
C GLN A 103 12.25 -8.38 -13.56
N VAL A 104 12.78 -7.29 -14.11
CA VAL A 104 12.02 -6.03 -14.29
C VAL A 104 10.81 -6.24 -15.19
N HIS A 105 10.97 -6.99 -16.28
CA HIS A 105 9.86 -7.34 -17.16
C HIS A 105 8.77 -8.15 -16.44
N HIS A 106 9.17 -9.11 -15.61
CA HIS A 106 8.24 -9.86 -14.78
C HIS A 106 7.51 -8.97 -13.76
N LEU A 107 8.20 -8.06 -13.06
CA LEU A 107 7.56 -7.10 -12.14
C LEU A 107 6.52 -6.22 -12.86
N THR A 108 6.83 -5.77 -14.08
CA THR A 108 5.90 -4.97 -14.88
C THR A 108 4.70 -5.79 -15.36
N SER A 109 4.85 -7.07 -15.70
CA SER A 109 3.72 -7.91 -16.12
C SER A 109 2.74 -8.14 -14.98
N ILE A 110 3.23 -8.39 -13.75
CA ILE A 110 2.38 -8.55 -12.56
C ILE A 110 1.46 -7.33 -12.38
N LYS A 111 2.01 -6.11 -12.51
CA LYS A 111 1.22 -4.87 -12.43
C LYS A 111 0.14 -4.80 -13.51
N GLN A 112 0.48 -5.18 -14.74
CA GLN A 112 -0.45 -5.15 -15.87
C GLN A 112 -1.59 -6.16 -15.70
N ASP A 113 -1.27 -7.37 -15.26
CA ASP A 113 -2.24 -8.45 -15.09
C ASP A 113 -3.26 -8.13 -13.98
N LEU A 114 -2.80 -7.59 -12.85
CA LEU A 114 -3.66 -7.13 -11.76
C LEU A 114 -4.64 -6.05 -12.21
N ASN A 115 -4.16 -5.05 -12.93
CA ASN A 115 -4.99 -3.97 -13.44
C ASN A 115 -6.01 -4.49 -14.49
N GLN A 116 -5.64 -5.48 -15.31
CA GLN A 116 -6.57 -6.06 -16.29
C GLN A 116 -7.64 -6.96 -15.66
N SER A 117 -7.27 -7.79 -14.68
CA SER A 117 -8.24 -8.67 -13.99
C SER A 117 -9.32 -7.87 -13.27
N LEU A 118 -8.97 -6.77 -12.59
CA LEU A 118 -9.93 -5.89 -11.92
C LEU A 118 -10.96 -5.29 -12.90
N ASN A 119 -10.51 -4.87 -14.08
CA ASN A 119 -11.39 -4.32 -15.12
C ASN A 119 -12.34 -5.35 -15.75
N GLN A 120 -11.95 -6.62 -15.81
CA GLN A 120 -12.80 -7.70 -16.31
C GLN A 120 -13.88 -8.12 -15.30
N HIS A 121 -13.58 -8.02 -14.00
CA HIS A 121 -14.52 -8.38 -12.93
C HIS A 121 -15.70 -7.42 -12.78
N LEU A 122 -15.58 -6.15 -13.23
CA LEU A 122 -16.70 -5.20 -13.24
C LEU A 122 -17.80 -5.57 -14.25
N ASN A 123 -17.54 -6.47 -15.21
CA ASN A 123 -18.44 -6.76 -16.32
C ASN A 123 -19.07 -8.16 -16.30
N GLN A 124 -18.72 -9.04 -15.35
CA GLN A 124 -19.23 -10.42 -15.33
C GLN A 124 -19.52 -10.91 -13.90
N ASN A 125 -20.79 -11.22 -13.63
CA ASN A 125 -21.31 -11.90 -12.42
C ASN A 125 -20.82 -13.36 -12.26
N HIS A 126 -19.66 -13.72 -12.80
CA HIS A 126 -19.17 -15.09 -12.82
C HIS A 126 -17.91 -15.23 -11.97
N GLN A 127 -18.10 -15.92 -10.85
CA GLN A 127 -17.17 -16.81 -10.15
C GLN A 127 -15.70 -16.37 -10.10
N GLN A 128 -15.24 -16.11 -8.87
CA GLN A 128 -13.89 -16.24 -8.30
C GLN A 128 -12.92 -17.19 -9.04
N LYS A 129 -12.60 -16.93 -10.30
CA LYS A 129 -11.52 -17.59 -11.01
C LYS A 129 -10.27 -16.82 -10.66
N GLN A 130 -9.56 -17.38 -9.68
CA GLN A 130 -8.17 -17.13 -9.30
C GLN A 130 -7.66 -15.78 -9.77
N TYR A 131 -7.70 -14.80 -8.86
CA TYR A 131 -6.92 -13.57 -8.94
C TYR A 131 -5.43 -13.93 -8.91
N ILE A 132 -4.99 -14.53 -10.02
CA ILE A 132 -3.65 -14.98 -10.38
C ILE A 132 -3.30 -16.36 -9.85
N ASN A 133 -2.45 -17.06 -10.61
CA ASN A 133 -1.47 -18.02 -10.07
C ASN A 133 -0.48 -17.32 -9.08
N LEU A 134 -0.91 -16.29 -8.33
CA LEU A 134 -0.10 -15.32 -7.57
C LEU A 134 0.57 -15.98 -6.38
N ALA A 135 -0.04 -17.05 -5.84
CA ALA A 135 0.48 -17.76 -4.69
C ALA A 135 1.89 -18.32 -4.95
N GLU A 136 2.28 -18.50 -6.21
CA GLU A 136 3.63 -18.92 -6.62
C GLU A 136 4.54 -17.74 -7.04
N GLU A 137 4.00 -16.53 -7.19
CA GLU A 137 4.81 -15.37 -7.54
C GLU A 137 5.58 -14.85 -6.31
N VAL A 138 6.90 -14.74 -6.48
CA VAL A 138 7.85 -14.33 -5.43
C VAL A 138 7.42 -13.03 -4.75
N VAL A 139 6.83 -12.09 -5.49
CA VAL A 139 6.35 -10.80 -4.97
C VAL A 139 5.21 -10.97 -3.98
N PHE A 140 4.19 -11.76 -4.32
CA PHE A 140 3.05 -11.99 -3.41
C PHE A 140 3.45 -12.81 -2.20
N LYS A 141 4.31 -13.82 -2.38
CA LYS A 141 4.83 -14.59 -1.24
C LYS A 141 5.62 -13.71 -0.27
N ASP A 142 6.47 -12.82 -0.78
CA ASP A 142 7.19 -11.83 0.02
C ASP A 142 6.22 -10.88 0.75
N PHE A 143 5.22 -10.35 0.04
CA PHE A 143 4.16 -9.53 0.63
C PHE A 143 3.42 -10.26 1.76
N ALA A 144 2.92 -11.46 1.50
CA ALA A 144 2.14 -12.24 2.45
C ALA A 144 2.97 -12.54 3.70
N ASN A 145 4.24 -12.90 3.54
CA ASN A 145 5.14 -13.11 4.67
C ASN A 145 5.34 -11.83 5.50
N ARG A 146 5.61 -10.69 4.85
CA ARG A 146 5.80 -9.41 5.55
C ARG A 146 4.53 -8.95 6.26
N LEU A 147 3.36 -9.09 5.63
CA LEU A 147 2.08 -8.71 6.24
C LEU A 147 1.74 -9.62 7.42
N THR A 148 1.89 -10.94 7.28
CA THR A 148 1.69 -11.90 8.37
C THR A 148 2.58 -11.57 9.57
N GLN A 149 3.86 -11.25 9.34
CA GLN A 149 4.77 -10.85 10.42
C GLN A 149 4.27 -9.62 11.18
N VAL A 150 3.76 -8.60 10.48
CA VAL A 150 3.20 -7.40 11.12
C VAL A 150 1.96 -7.77 11.95
N LEU A 151 1.05 -8.57 11.39
CA LEU A 151 -0.20 -8.95 12.05
C LEU A 151 0.03 -9.82 13.29
N GLU A 152 0.95 -10.79 13.22
CA GLU A 152 1.24 -11.71 14.33
C GLU A 152 2.04 -11.06 15.47
N GLN A 153 2.79 -10.00 15.18
CA GLN A 153 3.58 -9.27 16.18
C GLN A 153 2.82 -8.12 16.85
N SER A 154 1.68 -7.71 16.27
CA SER A 154 0.86 -6.64 16.82
C SER A 154 0.21 -7.04 18.15
N SER A 155 0.12 -6.10 19.09
CA SER A 155 -0.64 -6.28 20.33
C SER A 155 -2.12 -5.90 20.23
N SER A 156 -2.55 -5.35 19.09
CA SER A 156 -3.91 -4.92 18.83
C SER A 156 -4.35 -5.22 17.41
N ASP A 157 -5.66 -5.24 17.17
CA ASP A 157 -6.21 -5.31 15.83
C ASP A 157 -5.74 -4.11 15.01
N ILE A 158 -5.22 -4.39 13.81
CA ILE A 158 -4.75 -3.37 12.86
C ILE A 158 -5.79 -3.19 11.76
N ILE A 159 -6.10 -1.94 11.46
CA ILE A 159 -6.93 -1.57 10.32
C ILE A 159 -6.05 -1.50 9.08
N ILE A 160 -6.30 -2.39 8.13
CA ILE A 160 -5.60 -2.45 6.86
C ILE A 160 -6.36 -1.59 5.85
N VAL A 161 -5.64 -0.70 5.20
CA VAL A 161 -6.18 0.22 4.18
C VAL A 161 -5.45 -0.04 2.87
N PRO A 162 -6.01 -0.84 1.94
CA PRO A 162 -5.46 -0.94 0.59
C PRO A 162 -5.67 0.37 -0.16
N CYS A 163 -4.59 0.92 -0.73
CA CYS A 163 -4.62 2.13 -1.53
C CYS A 163 -4.45 1.78 -3.01
N GLY A 164 -5.55 1.86 -3.76
CA GLY A 164 -5.59 1.54 -5.18
C GLY A 164 -5.79 0.06 -5.51
N ASP A 165 -5.93 -0.19 -6.80
CA ASP A 165 -6.35 -1.47 -7.38
C ASP A 165 -5.38 -2.62 -7.10
N THR A 166 -4.08 -2.40 -7.27
CA THR A 166 -3.07 -3.43 -7.00
C THR A 166 -3.06 -3.84 -5.53
N ALA A 167 -3.05 -2.88 -4.60
CA ALA A 167 -3.09 -3.17 -3.18
C ALA A 167 -4.37 -3.94 -2.79
N THR A 168 -5.50 -3.57 -3.39
CA THR A 168 -6.78 -4.25 -3.21
C THR A 168 -6.73 -5.70 -3.70
N GLY A 169 -6.14 -5.94 -4.87
CA GLY A 169 -5.93 -7.29 -5.41
C GLY A 169 -5.06 -8.15 -4.50
N PHE A 170 -3.92 -7.63 -4.05
CA PHE A 170 -3.02 -8.32 -3.12
C PHE A 170 -3.71 -8.66 -1.79
N ILE A 171 -4.45 -7.73 -1.19
CA ILE A 171 -5.20 -7.97 0.04
C ILE A 171 -6.34 -8.98 -0.17
N THR A 172 -7.03 -8.92 -1.30
CA THR A 172 -8.08 -9.88 -1.65
C THR A 172 -7.52 -11.29 -1.76
N THR A 173 -6.38 -11.46 -2.44
CA THR A 173 -5.69 -12.77 -2.51
C THR A 173 -5.19 -13.21 -1.13
N PHE A 174 -4.63 -12.30 -0.33
CA PHE A 174 -4.17 -12.59 1.03
C PHE A 174 -5.30 -13.11 1.95
N LYS A 175 -6.51 -12.54 1.87
CA LYS A 175 -7.69 -13.02 2.60
C LYS A 175 -7.99 -14.51 2.37
N THR A 176 -7.60 -15.06 1.21
CA THR A 176 -7.86 -16.48 0.89
C THR A 176 -6.91 -17.46 1.58
N ILE A 177 -5.72 -16.98 1.98
CA ILE A 177 -4.67 -17.79 2.62
C ILE A 177 -4.47 -17.46 4.10
N TYR A 178 -4.94 -16.29 4.57
CA TYR A 178 -4.85 -15.88 5.95
C TYR A 178 -6.14 -16.21 6.70
N HIS A 179 -6.04 -17.05 7.73
CA HIS A 179 -7.21 -17.66 8.37
C HIS A 179 -7.83 -16.85 9.52
N GLN A 180 -7.18 -15.77 9.97
CA GLN A 180 -7.72 -14.91 11.02
C GLN A 180 -8.55 -13.77 10.42
N PRO A 181 -9.58 -13.27 11.14
CA PRO A 181 -10.34 -12.10 10.70
C PRO A 181 -9.42 -10.89 10.48
N LEU A 182 -9.63 -10.18 9.37
CA LEU A 182 -8.91 -8.96 9.05
C LEU A 182 -9.87 -7.76 9.12
N MET A 183 -9.44 -6.69 9.79
CA MET A 183 -10.14 -5.42 9.77
C MET A 183 -9.66 -4.61 8.56
N ILE A 184 -10.43 -4.65 7.47
CA ILE A 184 -10.06 -4.00 6.21
C ILE A 184 -11.03 -2.88 5.91
N LEU A 185 -10.49 -1.68 5.73
CA LEU A 185 -11.24 -0.54 5.24
C LEU A 185 -11.08 -0.50 3.71
N ASP A 186 -11.97 -1.19 3.02
CA ASP A 186 -12.11 -1.06 1.58
C ASP A 186 -12.57 0.40 1.28
N SER A 187 -12.11 0.99 0.18
CA SER A 187 -12.60 2.27 -0.43
C SER A 187 -11.72 3.54 -0.35
N LEU A 188 -10.42 3.51 -0.06
CA LEU A 188 -9.58 4.69 -0.37
C LEU A 188 -9.01 4.57 -1.80
N PRO A 189 -9.37 5.47 -2.73
CA PRO A 189 -8.81 5.45 -4.08
C PRO A 189 -7.29 5.67 -4.05
N HIS A 190 -6.60 5.48 -5.17
CA HIS A 190 -5.20 5.88 -5.26
C HIS A 190 -5.12 7.41 -5.45
N PRO A 191 -4.22 8.13 -4.75
CA PRO A 191 -4.09 9.59 -4.93
C PRO A 191 -3.81 10.04 -6.37
N THR A 192 -3.22 9.16 -7.18
CA THR A 192 -2.94 9.46 -8.60
C THR A 192 -4.13 9.23 -9.55
N GLU A 193 -5.30 8.82 -9.06
CA GLU A 193 -6.48 8.64 -9.91
C GLU A 193 -7.01 10.00 -10.38
N SER A 194 -7.42 10.09 -11.66
CA SER A 194 -7.88 11.36 -12.26
C SER A 194 -9.13 11.95 -11.62
N ASP A 195 -9.93 11.12 -10.95
CA ASP A 195 -11.14 11.49 -10.20
C ASP A 195 -10.93 11.39 -8.68
N TRP A 196 -9.68 11.39 -8.21
CA TRP A 196 -9.31 11.33 -6.79
C TRP A 196 -10.11 12.33 -5.96
N THR A 197 -10.11 13.61 -6.35
CA THR A 197 -10.81 14.69 -5.64
C THR A 197 -12.31 14.41 -5.52
N ASP A 198 -12.94 13.90 -6.58
CA ASP A 198 -14.38 13.62 -6.59
C ASP A 198 -14.71 12.40 -5.72
N LYS A 199 -13.91 11.33 -5.80
CA LYS A 199 -14.11 10.13 -4.99
C LYS A 199 -13.90 10.41 -3.50
N ILE A 200 -12.84 11.12 -3.11
CA ILE A 200 -12.57 11.42 -1.70
C ILE A 200 -13.62 12.34 -1.08
N ASN A 201 -14.20 13.26 -1.84
CA ASN A 201 -15.26 14.16 -1.36
C ASN A 201 -16.54 13.41 -0.96
N THR A 202 -16.78 12.22 -1.52
CA THR A 202 -17.91 11.35 -1.14
C THR A 202 -17.62 10.49 0.08
N ILE A 203 -16.35 10.29 0.44
CA ILE A 203 -15.93 9.47 1.57
C ILE A 203 -15.99 10.32 2.84
N ARG A 204 -17.11 10.21 3.55
CA ARG A 204 -17.17 10.66 4.95
C ARG A 204 -16.63 9.56 5.84
N LEU A 205 -15.35 9.68 6.18
CA LEU A 205 -14.67 8.80 7.13
C LEU A 205 -15.51 8.62 8.43
N ASN A 206 -16.23 9.66 8.89
CA ASN A 206 -17.10 9.59 10.07
C ASN A 206 -18.28 8.60 9.99
N ASN A 207 -18.79 8.24 8.81
CA ASN A 207 -19.95 7.34 8.68
C ASN A 207 -19.56 5.86 8.53
N THR A 208 -18.35 5.58 8.02
CA THR A 208 -17.83 4.22 7.86
C THR A 208 -16.95 3.80 9.05
N LEU A 209 -16.44 4.76 9.85
CA LEU A 209 -15.38 4.53 10.83
C LEU A 209 -15.78 4.73 12.29
N ASN A 210 -17.04 5.07 12.59
CA ASN A 210 -17.50 5.32 13.96
C ASN A 210 -17.35 4.11 14.92
N ASN A 211 -17.06 2.91 14.42
CA ASN A 211 -16.82 1.71 15.23
C ASN A 211 -15.43 1.06 15.03
N ALA A 212 -14.58 1.52 14.10
CA ALA A 212 -13.38 0.78 13.68
C ALA A 212 -12.06 1.49 13.99
N ILE A 213 -11.93 2.81 13.77
CA ILE A 213 -10.66 3.52 14.05
C ILE A 213 -10.70 4.10 15.46
N PRO A 214 -9.73 3.80 16.35
CA PRO A 214 -9.61 4.49 17.62
C PRO A 214 -9.46 5.99 17.37
N LYS A 215 -10.32 6.81 18.00
CA LYS A 215 -10.15 8.28 18.06
C LYS A 215 -8.76 8.72 18.55
N GLN A 216 -7.97 7.78 19.07
CA GLN A 216 -6.57 7.93 19.47
C GLN A 216 -5.55 7.79 18.31
N MET A 217 -5.97 7.92 17.04
CA MET A 217 -5.10 8.46 15.97
C MET A 217 -5.06 9.99 15.99
N LEU A 218 -5.76 10.61 16.95
CA LEU A 218 -5.81 12.05 17.17
C LEU A 218 -5.10 12.33 18.51
N PRO A 219 -3.96 13.02 18.50
CA PRO A 219 -3.85 14.24 19.27
C PRO A 219 -4.80 15.31 18.69
#